data_AF-G8RH32-F1
#
_entry.id   AF-G8RH32-F1
#
_cell.length_a   1.000
_cell.length_b   1.000
_cell.length_c   1.000
_cell.angle_alpha   90.00
_cell.angle_beta   90.00
_cell.angle_gamma   90.00
#
_symmetry.space_group_name_H-M   'P 1'
#
loop_
_entity.id
_entity.type
_entity.pdbx_description
1 polymer ?
#
loop_
_entity_poly.entity_id
_entity_poly.type
_entity_poly.pdbx_seq_one_letter_code
_entity_poly.pdbx_strand_id
1 'polypeptide(L)'
;MRSTLVALLAVTVLVAGACSSTGTSSNQRDGRGLAHIHGLGVNPADGALYAGTHYGVYRLAKERDPELVGGVVQDFMGFTVAGPNYFLGSGHPGADDRDAPPALGLIATTDGGQSWASVSLSGEADFHSLDYRHGVVYGLNSRTQTVMVSADKRTWDQRATISAIDIAVSPQNANEILATTTDGLARSLDQAKTFTPVGAHPSSSC
;
A
#
# COMPACT_ATOMS: atom_id res chain seq x y z
N MET A 1 37.63 -40.22 77.06
CA MET A 1 37.83 -38.85 76.52
C MET A 1 38.70 -38.94 75.27
N ARG A 2 38.43 -38.08 74.27
CA ARG A 2 39.05 -37.96 72.92
C ARG A 2 38.30 -38.75 71.84
N SER A 3 37.53 -38.07 70.97
CA SER A 3 37.95 -37.37 69.73
C SER A 3 38.40 -38.39 68.69
N THR A 4 38.05 -38.38 67.40
CA THR A 4 37.46 -37.44 66.42
C THR A 4 37.48 -38.22 65.09
N LEU A 5 36.57 -38.02 64.13
CA LEU A 5 36.85 -38.23 62.68
C LEU A 5 35.77 -37.50 61.84
N VAL A 6 36.12 -36.35 61.28
CA VAL A 6 36.43 -36.10 59.84
C VAL A 6 35.18 -36.08 58.96
N ALA A 7 34.76 -34.88 58.57
CA ALA A 7 33.88 -34.64 57.42
C ALA A 7 34.68 -33.90 56.34
N LEU A 8 34.74 -34.50 55.15
CA LEU A 8 35.47 -33.98 53.99
C LEU A 8 34.83 -32.70 53.44
N LEU A 9 35.69 -31.74 53.12
CA LEU A 9 35.41 -30.56 52.28
C LEU A 9 35.09 -30.97 50.85
N ALA A 10 34.09 -30.34 50.24
CA ALA A 10 34.02 -30.12 48.81
C ALA A 10 33.91 -28.59 48.58
N VAL A 11 34.96 -28.01 47.97
CA VAL A 11 35.06 -26.59 47.64
C VAL A 11 34.38 -26.36 46.30
N THR A 12 33.32 -25.55 46.28
CA THR A 12 32.65 -25.13 45.05
C THR A 12 33.42 -23.97 44.41
N VAL A 13 33.97 -24.19 43.22
CA VAL A 13 34.68 -23.16 42.45
C VAL A 13 33.66 -22.31 41.69
N LEU A 14 33.60 -21.00 42.00
CA LEU A 14 32.91 -19.99 41.18
C LEU A 14 33.82 -19.59 40.01
N VAL A 15 33.40 -19.86 38.77
CA VAL A 15 34.03 -19.29 37.57
C VAL A 15 33.07 -18.29 36.94
N ALA A 16 33.39 -17.00 37.04
CA ALA A 16 32.72 -15.92 36.32
C ALA A 16 33.28 -15.85 34.89
N GLY A 17 32.55 -16.39 33.92
CA GLY A 17 32.85 -16.27 32.49
C GLY A 17 32.07 -15.10 31.89
N ALA A 18 32.72 -13.93 31.76
CA ALA A 18 32.23 -12.82 30.96
C ALA A 18 32.44 -13.15 29.48
N CYS A 19 31.36 -13.53 28.78
CA CYS A 19 31.38 -13.62 27.33
C CYS A 19 30.94 -12.28 26.75
N SER A 20 31.91 -11.50 26.30
CA SER A 20 31.71 -10.35 25.42
C SER A 20 31.09 -10.85 24.11
N SER A 21 29.83 -10.51 23.87
CA SER A 21 29.21 -10.72 22.56
C SER A 21 29.87 -9.77 21.56
N THR A 22 30.74 -10.33 20.74
CA THR A 22 31.22 -9.69 19.52
C THR A 22 30.00 -9.31 18.69
N GLY A 23 29.74 -8.01 18.60
CA GLY A 23 28.68 -7.43 17.78
C GLY A 23 28.92 -7.80 16.32
N THR A 24 28.30 -8.89 15.89
CA THR A 24 27.99 -9.08 14.49
C THR A 24 26.92 -8.05 14.20
N SER A 25 27.32 -6.90 13.68
CA SER A 25 26.43 -5.98 12.97
C SER A 25 25.86 -6.77 11.81
N SER A 26 24.79 -7.52 12.06
CA SER A 26 23.90 -7.96 11.00
C SER A 26 23.45 -6.67 10.35
N ASN A 27 23.99 -6.41 9.17
CA ASN A 27 23.44 -5.45 8.25
C ASN A 27 22.10 -6.07 7.83
N GLN A 28 21.10 -5.99 8.72
CA GLN A 28 19.72 -6.26 8.39
C GLN A 28 19.40 -5.23 7.32
N ARG A 29 19.51 -5.66 6.07
CA ARG A 29 18.74 -5.06 4.99
C ARG A 29 17.33 -5.05 5.52
N ASP A 30 16.89 -3.86 5.90
CA ASP A 30 15.62 -3.64 6.52
C ASP A 30 14.56 -4.18 5.57
N GLY A 31 14.00 -5.34 5.91
CA GLY A 31 13.01 -6.06 5.11
C GLY A 31 11.68 -5.31 5.01
N ARG A 32 11.63 -4.04 5.42
CA ARG A 32 10.56 -3.08 5.16
C ARG A 32 10.45 -2.68 3.68
N GLY A 33 11.36 -3.13 2.82
CA GLY A 33 11.27 -2.97 1.37
C GLY A 33 10.00 -3.62 0.79
N LEU A 34 9.19 -2.84 0.06
CA LEU A 34 8.01 -3.28 -0.70
C LEU A 34 7.06 -4.23 0.06
N ALA A 35 6.84 -4.01 1.36
CA ALA A 35 5.74 -4.68 2.05
C ALA A 35 4.43 -4.04 1.57
N HIS A 36 3.69 -4.80 0.76
CA HIS A 36 2.47 -4.40 0.03
C HIS A 36 2.65 -3.30 -1.02
N ILE A 37 2.18 -3.59 -2.23
CA ILE A 37 2.14 -2.67 -3.35
C ILE A 37 0.67 -2.33 -3.59
N HIS A 38 0.32 -1.06 -3.46
CA HIS A 38 -1.06 -0.56 -3.59
C HIS A 38 -1.29 0.21 -4.90
N GLY A 39 -0.40 0.01 -5.85
CA GLY A 39 -0.49 0.57 -7.19
C GLY A 39 0.84 0.51 -7.92
N LEU A 40 0.77 0.28 -9.23
CA LEU A 40 1.91 0.28 -10.13
C LEU A 40 1.59 1.14 -11.35
N GLY A 41 2.59 1.87 -11.85
CA GLY A 41 2.45 2.58 -13.10
C GLY A 41 3.80 2.92 -13.74
N VAL A 42 3.86 2.85 -15.07
CA VAL A 42 5.03 3.29 -15.82
C VAL A 42 4.91 4.79 -16.04
N ASN A 43 5.90 5.55 -15.60
CA ASN A 43 5.96 6.99 -15.85
C ASN A 43 6.35 7.25 -17.30
N PRO A 44 5.50 7.91 -18.12
CA PRO A 44 5.83 8.21 -19.50
C PRO A 44 7.04 9.14 -19.68
N ALA A 45 7.41 9.90 -18.65
CA ALA A 45 8.52 10.86 -18.74
C ALA A 45 9.91 10.20 -18.81
N ASP A 46 10.07 9.03 -18.18
CA ASP A 46 11.37 8.34 -18.08
C ASP A 46 11.30 6.83 -18.36
N GLY A 47 10.11 6.29 -18.59
CA GLY A 47 9.86 4.87 -18.87
C GLY A 47 10.08 3.94 -17.68
N ALA A 48 10.31 4.47 -16.46
CA ALA A 48 10.52 3.66 -15.27
C ALA A 48 9.18 3.22 -14.65
N LEU A 49 9.21 2.08 -13.97
CA LEU A 49 8.07 1.61 -13.17
C LEU A 49 8.10 2.29 -11.81
N TYR A 50 6.95 2.76 -11.34
CA TYR A 50 6.75 3.32 -10.01
C TYR A 50 5.77 2.47 -9.22
N ALA A 51 6.04 2.31 -7.93
CA ALA A 51 5.23 1.52 -7.01
C ALA A 51 4.87 2.33 -5.77
N GLY A 52 3.56 2.45 -5.48
CA GLY A 52 3.07 2.98 -4.20
C GLY A 52 3.08 1.89 -3.13
N THR A 53 3.59 2.21 -1.95
CA THR A 53 3.74 1.27 -0.83
C THR A 53 3.43 1.93 0.51
N HIS A 54 3.38 1.15 1.59
CA HIS A 54 3.29 1.67 2.95
C HIS A 54 4.47 2.58 3.37
N TYR A 55 5.57 2.60 2.61
CA TYR A 55 6.79 3.33 2.95
C TYR A 55 7.21 4.33 1.87
N GLY A 56 6.24 4.86 1.13
CA GLY A 56 6.46 5.82 0.07
C GLY A 56 6.34 5.25 -1.33
N VAL A 57 6.65 6.09 -2.32
CA VAL A 57 6.70 5.70 -3.73
C VAL A 57 8.13 5.32 -4.09
N TYR A 58 8.29 4.13 -4.67
CA TYR A 58 9.57 3.64 -5.14
C TYR A 58 9.62 3.68 -6.66
N ARG A 59 10.76 4.12 -7.18
CA ARG A 59 11.12 4.04 -8.60
C ARG A 59 11.94 2.79 -8.84
N LEU A 60 11.50 1.98 -9.80
CA LEU A 60 12.15 0.77 -10.26
C LEU A 60 12.68 1.02 -11.67
N ALA A 61 14.00 1.13 -11.78
CA ALA A 61 14.70 1.25 -13.05
C ALA A 61 15.51 -0.02 -13.32
N LYS A 62 15.60 -0.39 -14.60
CA LYS A 62 16.26 -1.63 -15.03
C LYS A 62 17.64 -1.77 -14.41
N GLU A 63 17.90 -2.94 -13.83
CA GLU A 63 19.21 -3.33 -13.26
C GLU A 63 19.71 -2.47 -12.08
N ARG A 64 18.82 -1.67 -11.47
CA ARG A 64 19.11 -0.88 -10.25
C ARG A 64 18.20 -1.33 -9.11
N ASP A 65 18.68 -1.17 -7.88
CA ASP A 65 17.84 -1.36 -6.71
C ASP A 65 16.68 -0.34 -6.71
N PRO A 66 15.50 -0.68 -6.15
CA PRO A 66 14.40 0.27 -6.00
C PRO A 66 14.84 1.51 -5.19
N GLU A 67 14.54 2.70 -5.71
CA GLU A 67 14.90 3.98 -5.10
C GLU A 67 13.66 4.66 -4.52
N LEU A 68 13.71 5.04 -3.23
CA LEU A 68 12.67 5.88 -2.63
C LEU A 68 12.67 7.26 -3.30
N VAL A 69 11.51 7.69 -3.77
CA VAL A 69 11.34 8.96 -4.48
C VAL A 69 11.12 10.10 -3.47
N GLY A 70 11.84 11.22 -3.64
CA GLY A 70 11.66 12.44 -2.85
C GLY A 70 12.03 12.36 -1.36
N GLY A 71 12.43 11.19 -0.86
CA GLY A 71 12.56 10.95 0.58
C GLY A 71 11.22 11.01 1.32
N VAL A 72 10.08 10.94 0.61
CA VAL A 72 8.75 11.03 1.19
C VAL A 72 8.34 9.68 1.75
N VAL A 73 8.28 9.58 3.08
CA VAL A 73 7.86 8.35 3.80
C VAL A 73 6.47 8.56 4.38
N GLN A 74 5.47 8.05 3.68
CA GLN A 74 4.08 8.01 4.11
C GLN A 74 3.41 6.76 3.55
N ASP A 75 2.22 6.45 4.04
CA ASP A 75 1.48 5.26 3.61
C ASP A 75 0.69 5.55 2.34
N PHE A 76 1.10 4.94 1.22
CA PHE A 76 0.32 4.94 -0.01
C PHE A 76 -0.53 3.68 -0.08
N MET A 77 -1.81 3.84 0.23
CA MET A 77 -2.85 2.80 0.14
C MET A 77 -3.58 2.80 -1.21
N GLY A 78 -3.40 3.83 -2.03
CA GLY A 78 -3.81 3.84 -3.42
C GLY A 78 -2.81 4.66 -4.24
N PHE A 79 -2.44 4.18 -5.42
CA PHE A 79 -1.47 4.87 -6.29
C PHE A 79 -1.74 4.60 -7.77
N THR A 80 -1.66 5.64 -8.60
CA THR A 80 -1.72 5.48 -10.06
C THR A 80 -0.96 6.58 -10.79
N VAL A 81 -0.37 6.24 -11.94
CA VAL A 81 0.27 7.20 -12.85
C VAL A 81 -0.78 7.78 -13.78
N ALA A 82 -0.99 9.09 -13.71
CA ALA A 82 -1.98 9.81 -14.50
C ALA A 82 -1.39 10.55 -15.71
N GLY A 83 -0.06 10.67 -15.79
CA GLY A 83 0.65 11.30 -16.90
C GLY A 83 2.17 11.38 -16.65
N PRO A 84 2.94 12.02 -17.56
CA PRO A 84 4.37 12.23 -17.38
C PRO A 84 4.63 13.05 -16.10
N ASN A 85 5.34 12.46 -15.13
CA ASN A 85 5.59 13.01 -13.80
C ASN A 85 4.33 13.39 -13.00
N TYR A 86 3.14 12.99 -13.47
CA TYR A 86 1.87 13.31 -12.85
C TYR A 86 1.25 12.05 -12.25
N PHE A 87 1.29 11.92 -10.92
CA PHE A 87 0.75 10.76 -10.21
C PHE A 87 -0.35 11.18 -9.24
N LEU A 88 -1.24 10.23 -8.97
CA LEU A 88 -2.30 10.35 -7.98
C LEU A 88 -2.06 9.32 -6.88
N GLY A 89 -2.42 9.69 -5.66
CA GLY A 89 -2.24 8.86 -4.49
C GLY A 89 -3.36 9.05 -3.47
N SER A 90 -3.41 8.14 -2.51
CA SER A 90 -4.23 8.18 -1.30
C SER A 90 -3.57 7.32 -0.22
N GLY A 91 -3.96 7.54 1.03
CA GLY A 91 -3.53 6.73 2.17
C GLY A 91 -3.40 7.58 3.43
N HIS A 92 -2.34 7.37 4.19
CA HIS A 92 -2.18 7.93 5.52
C HIS A 92 -0.90 8.77 5.63
N PRO A 93 -0.90 9.82 6.48
CA PRO A 93 0.29 10.64 6.68
C PRO A 93 1.46 9.83 7.23
N GLY A 94 2.67 10.30 6.95
CA GLY A 94 3.87 9.78 7.59
C GLY A 94 3.85 10.04 9.10
N ALA A 95 4.61 9.26 9.87
CA ALA A 95 4.63 9.38 11.33
C ALA A 95 5.05 10.77 11.86
N ASP A 96 5.75 11.54 11.02
CA ASP A 96 6.22 12.89 11.33
C ASP A 96 5.19 13.99 11.03
N ASP A 97 4.14 13.69 10.25
CA ASP A 97 3.06 14.63 9.92
C ASP A 97 1.83 14.39 10.82
N ARG A 98 1.90 14.93 12.03
CA ARG A 98 0.89 14.73 13.08
C ARG A 98 -0.35 15.63 12.94
N ASP A 99 -0.25 16.66 12.11
CA ASP A 99 -1.33 17.63 11.90
C ASP A 99 -2.23 17.23 10.73
N ALA A 100 -1.76 16.37 9.83
CA ALA A 100 -2.56 15.80 8.76
C ALA A 100 -3.68 14.87 9.28
N PRO A 101 -4.84 14.84 8.60
CA PRO A 101 -5.90 13.91 8.95
C PRO A 101 -5.46 12.46 8.71
N PRO A 102 -6.06 11.49 9.43
CA PRO A 102 -5.67 10.08 9.32
C PRO A 102 -5.93 9.48 7.95
N ALA A 103 -6.80 10.06 7.11
CA ALA A 103 -6.89 9.71 5.70
C ALA A 103 -6.66 10.97 4.86
N LEU A 104 -5.74 10.87 3.90
CA LEU A 104 -5.29 12.02 3.11
C LEU A 104 -6.27 12.41 1.99
N GLY A 105 -7.28 11.58 1.72
CA GLY A 105 -8.14 11.75 0.55
C GLY A 105 -7.35 11.53 -0.74
N LEU A 106 -7.70 12.29 -1.78
CA LEU A 106 -6.92 12.30 -3.02
C LEU A 106 -5.76 13.31 -2.89
N ILE A 107 -4.55 12.83 -3.09
CA ILE A 107 -3.33 13.63 -3.22
C ILE A 107 -2.74 13.49 -4.63
N ALA A 108 -1.94 14.46 -5.05
CA ALA A 108 -1.28 14.44 -6.35
C ALA A 108 0.14 15.00 -6.29
N THR A 109 0.94 14.58 -7.26
CA THR A 109 2.28 15.09 -7.55
C THR A 109 2.36 15.45 -9.03
N THR A 110 3.08 16.52 -9.37
CA THR A 110 3.40 16.90 -10.76
C THR A 110 4.90 16.90 -11.04
N ASP A 111 5.71 16.43 -10.08
CA ASP A 111 7.17 16.39 -10.12
C ASP A 111 7.71 14.96 -10.03
N GLY A 112 6.87 13.97 -10.37
CA GLY A 112 7.26 12.57 -10.40
C GLY A 112 7.38 11.94 -9.01
N GLY A 113 6.64 12.46 -8.03
CA GLY A 113 6.57 11.94 -6.66
C GLY A 113 7.55 12.58 -5.67
N GLN A 114 8.24 13.66 -6.05
CA GLN A 114 9.18 14.37 -5.17
C GLN A 114 8.43 15.16 -4.09
N SER A 115 7.27 15.72 -4.43
CA SER A 115 6.36 16.37 -3.50
C SER A 115 4.90 16.05 -3.79
N TRP A 116 4.06 16.12 -2.75
CA TRP A 116 2.64 15.78 -2.82
C TRP A 116 1.77 16.91 -2.25
N ALA A 117 0.65 17.16 -2.90
CA ALA A 117 -0.34 18.15 -2.47
C ALA A 117 -1.72 17.50 -2.34
N SER A 118 -2.51 17.96 -1.36
CA SER A 118 -3.92 17.58 -1.24
C SER A 118 -4.73 18.13 -2.41
N VAL A 119 -5.64 17.30 -2.95
CA VAL A 119 -6.52 17.64 -4.07
C VAL A 119 -7.97 17.74 -3.62
N SER A 120 -8.49 16.71 -2.95
CA SER A 120 -9.87 16.66 -2.46
C SER A 120 -10.07 15.56 -1.40
N LEU A 121 -11.21 15.60 -0.70
CA LEU A 121 -11.65 14.58 0.27
C LEU A 121 -10.68 14.32 1.43
N SER A 122 -9.87 15.31 1.80
CA SER A 122 -8.94 15.23 2.93
C SER A 122 -9.69 14.96 4.23
N GLY A 123 -9.33 13.88 4.93
CA GLY A 123 -10.03 13.39 6.12
C GLY A 123 -11.34 12.65 5.86
N GLU A 124 -11.89 12.75 4.65
CA GLU A 124 -13.22 12.23 4.29
C GLU A 124 -13.14 10.84 3.64
N ALA A 125 -12.26 10.68 2.64
CA ALA A 125 -12.10 9.43 1.90
C ALA A 125 -10.76 8.76 2.16
N ASP A 126 -10.78 7.43 2.14
CA ASP A 126 -9.60 6.58 2.31
C ASP A 126 -9.57 5.59 1.14
N PHE A 127 -8.95 5.99 0.02
CA PHE A 127 -8.90 5.15 -1.16
C PHE A 127 -7.80 4.10 -1.02
N HIS A 128 -8.22 2.82 -0.97
CA HIS A 128 -7.34 1.65 -0.94
C HIS A 128 -7.04 1.07 -2.33
N SER A 129 -7.65 1.67 -3.36
CA SER A 129 -7.31 1.40 -4.75
C SER A 129 -7.64 2.65 -5.55
N LEU A 130 -6.76 2.99 -6.48
CA LEU A 130 -6.92 4.09 -7.41
C LEU A 130 -6.53 3.63 -8.81
N ASP A 131 -7.38 3.92 -9.79
CA ASP A 131 -7.03 3.78 -11.20
C ASP A 131 -7.38 5.07 -11.95
N TYR A 132 -6.53 5.46 -12.90
CA TYR A 132 -6.75 6.61 -13.77
C TYR A 132 -6.70 6.16 -15.21
N ARG A 133 -7.87 6.16 -15.84
CA ARG A 133 -8.06 5.74 -17.24
C ARG A 133 -9.12 6.60 -17.87
N HIS A 134 -9.00 6.80 -19.19
CA HIS A 134 -9.98 7.55 -19.98
C HIS A 134 -10.23 8.98 -19.46
N GLY A 135 -9.23 9.59 -18.80
CA GLY A 135 -9.35 10.93 -18.20
C GLY A 135 -10.14 10.97 -16.88
N VAL A 136 -10.42 9.82 -16.28
CA VAL A 136 -11.28 9.67 -15.10
C VAL A 136 -10.53 8.93 -14.00
N VAL A 137 -10.67 9.38 -12.75
CA VAL A 137 -10.21 8.68 -11.55
C VAL A 137 -11.32 7.79 -11.03
N TYR A 138 -10.94 6.54 -10.73
CA TYR A 138 -11.77 5.57 -10.04
C TYR A 138 -11.08 5.26 -8.72
N GLY A 139 -11.79 5.39 -7.62
CA GLY A 139 -11.27 5.11 -6.28
C GLY A 139 -12.19 4.18 -5.50
N LEU A 140 -11.63 3.18 -4.83
CA LEU A 140 -12.37 2.34 -3.90
C LEU A 140 -12.17 2.87 -2.48
N ASN A 141 -13.21 3.49 -1.90
CA ASN A 141 -13.16 4.03 -0.55
C ASN A 141 -13.33 2.90 0.48
N SER A 142 -12.27 2.59 1.23
CA SER A 142 -12.24 1.46 2.18
C SER A 142 -13.20 1.64 3.35
N ARG A 143 -13.48 2.90 3.73
CA ARG A 143 -14.40 3.24 4.83
C ARG A 143 -15.85 2.88 4.53
N THR A 144 -16.27 3.09 3.28
CA THR A 144 -17.67 2.89 2.86
C THR A 144 -17.86 1.72 1.92
N GLN A 145 -16.77 1.11 1.45
CA GLN A 145 -16.74 0.08 0.41
C GLN A 145 -17.40 0.55 -0.89
N THR A 146 -17.37 1.86 -1.17
CA THR A 146 -18.01 2.47 -2.33
C THR A 146 -16.97 2.76 -3.40
N VAL A 147 -17.25 2.37 -4.64
CA VAL A 147 -16.48 2.88 -5.79
C VAL A 147 -16.92 4.30 -6.08
N MET A 148 -15.97 5.23 -6.12
CA MET A 148 -16.19 6.64 -6.41
C MET A 148 -15.49 7.01 -7.71
N VAL A 149 -16.13 7.84 -8.53
CA VAL A 149 -15.63 8.21 -9.86
C VAL A 149 -15.59 9.72 -10.00
N SER A 150 -14.50 10.25 -10.55
CA SER A 150 -14.33 11.70 -10.75
C SER A 150 -13.59 12.04 -12.04
N ALA A 151 -14.14 12.96 -12.82
CA ALA A 151 -13.49 13.50 -14.02
C ALA A 151 -12.55 14.68 -13.70
N ASP A 152 -12.88 15.46 -12.67
CA ASP A 152 -12.17 16.70 -12.29
C ASP A 152 -11.29 16.53 -11.04
N LYS A 153 -11.29 15.35 -10.41
CA LYS A 153 -10.60 14.99 -9.16
C LYS A 153 -11.13 15.71 -7.91
N ARG A 154 -12.28 16.38 -8.01
CA ARG A 154 -12.84 17.22 -6.94
C ARG A 154 -14.29 16.87 -6.65
N THR A 155 -15.08 16.70 -7.70
CA THR A 155 -16.47 16.27 -7.63
C THR A 155 -16.53 14.77 -7.88
N TRP A 156 -17.20 14.04 -6.99
CA TRP A 156 -17.19 12.59 -7.00
C TRP A 156 -18.59 12.01 -7.07
N ASP A 157 -18.80 11.18 -8.08
CA ASP A 157 -19.99 10.34 -8.19
C ASP A 157 -19.79 9.10 -7.32
N GLN A 158 -20.71 8.85 -6.40
CA GLN A 158 -20.79 7.56 -5.70
C GLN A 158 -21.42 6.52 -6.63
N ARG A 159 -20.77 5.37 -6.76
CA ARG A 159 -21.23 4.22 -7.57
C ARG A 159 -21.63 3.07 -6.64
N ALA A 160 -21.49 1.82 -7.09
CA ALA A 160 -21.84 0.66 -6.28
C ALA A 160 -21.02 0.59 -4.99
N THR A 161 -21.68 0.13 -3.93
CA THR A 161 -21.01 -0.41 -2.75
C THR A 161 -20.73 -1.89 -2.97
N ILE A 162 -19.47 -2.29 -2.86
CA ILE A 162 -18.99 -3.65 -3.08
C ILE A 162 -17.82 -3.92 -2.13
N SER A 163 -17.85 -5.08 -1.46
CA SER A 163 -16.75 -5.56 -0.60
C SER A 163 -15.57 -6.03 -1.45
N ALA A 164 -14.86 -5.08 -2.05
CA ALA A 164 -13.69 -5.33 -2.87
C ALA A 164 -12.41 -4.95 -2.11
N ILE A 165 -11.28 -5.53 -2.52
CA ILE A 165 -9.96 -5.14 -2.05
C ILE A 165 -9.20 -4.32 -3.10
N ASP A 166 -9.56 -4.45 -4.38
CA ASP A 166 -8.92 -3.74 -5.49
C ASP A 166 -9.88 -3.62 -6.68
N ILE A 167 -9.64 -2.62 -7.54
CA ILE A 167 -10.34 -2.39 -8.80
C ILE A 167 -9.36 -2.15 -9.94
N ALA A 168 -9.72 -2.60 -11.15
CA ALA A 168 -8.96 -2.35 -12.37
C ALA A 168 -9.91 -1.93 -13.50
N VAL A 169 -9.62 -0.80 -14.14
CA VAL A 169 -10.42 -0.28 -15.26
C VAL A 169 -9.84 -0.80 -16.57
N SER A 170 -10.71 -1.29 -17.45
CA SER A 170 -10.28 -1.79 -18.76
C SER A 170 -9.59 -0.69 -19.58
N PRO A 171 -8.41 -0.95 -20.15
CA PRO A 171 -7.73 0.02 -21.00
C PRO A 171 -8.47 0.28 -22.32
N GLN A 172 -9.40 -0.59 -22.73
CA GLN A 172 -10.15 -0.45 -23.98
C GLN A 172 -11.57 0.06 -23.79
N ASN A 173 -12.14 -0.05 -22.59
CA ASN A 173 -13.55 0.27 -22.34
C ASN A 173 -13.76 0.88 -20.96
N ALA A 174 -14.08 2.18 -20.92
CA ALA A 174 -14.31 2.89 -19.66
C ALA A 174 -15.47 2.33 -18.82
N ASN A 175 -16.41 1.61 -19.44
CA ASN A 175 -17.54 1.00 -18.74
C ASN A 175 -17.16 -0.31 -18.04
N GLU A 176 -16.06 -0.94 -18.45
CA GLU A 176 -15.64 -2.23 -17.93
C GLU A 176 -14.64 -2.07 -16.79
N ILE A 177 -15.02 -2.59 -15.63
CA ILE A 177 -14.21 -2.55 -14.41
C ILE A 177 -14.27 -3.92 -13.76
N LEU A 178 -13.11 -4.47 -13.40
CA LEU A 178 -13.01 -5.65 -12.56
C LEU A 178 -12.78 -5.21 -11.12
N ALA A 179 -13.43 -5.91 -10.19
CA ALA A 179 -13.21 -5.78 -8.76
C ALA A 179 -12.82 -7.14 -8.19
N THR A 180 -11.79 -7.17 -7.36
CA THR A 180 -11.41 -8.37 -6.62
C THR A 180 -12.13 -8.36 -5.28
N THR A 181 -13.02 -9.33 -5.05
CA THR A 181 -13.75 -9.48 -3.78
C THR A 181 -13.30 -10.75 -3.07
N THR A 182 -13.77 -10.94 -1.83
CA THR A 182 -13.54 -12.19 -1.08
C THR A 182 -14.18 -13.42 -1.74
N ASP A 183 -15.24 -13.20 -2.53
CA ASP A 183 -16.04 -14.26 -3.16
C ASP A 183 -15.57 -14.54 -4.60
N GLY A 184 -14.55 -13.83 -5.08
CA GLY A 184 -14.00 -13.95 -6.42
C GLY A 184 -13.98 -12.62 -7.19
N LEU A 185 -13.90 -12.70 -8.51
CA LEU A 185 -13.94 -11.52 -9.36
C LEU A 185 -15.40 -11.06 -9.56
N ALA A 186 -15.61 -9.76 -9.53
CA ALA A 186 -16.83 -9.13 -9.99
C ALA A 186 -16.52 -8.19 -11.16
N ARG A 187 -17.47 -8.03 -12.09
CA ARG A 187 -17.34 -7.20 -13.28
C ARG A 187 -18.48 -6.20 -13.34
N SER A 188 -18.14 -4.95 -13.62
CA SER A 188 -19.06 -3.91 -14.04
C SER A 188 -18.95 -3.70 -15.55
N LEU A 189 -20.07 -3.35 -16.18
CA LEU A 189 -20.16 -2.93 -17.59
C LEU A 189 -20.84 -1.56 -17.73
N ASP A 190 -20.91 -0.79 -16.64
CA ASP A 190 -21.65 0.46 -16.54
C ASP A 190 -20.93 1.52 -15.67
N GLN A 191 -19.59 1.52 -15.70
CA GLN A 191 -18.73 2.43 -14.91
C GLN A 191 -18.94 2.30 -13.39
N ALA A 192 -18.90 1.05 -12.91
CA ALA A 192 -19.04 0.68 -11.51
C ALA A 192 -20.42 0.95 -10.89
N LYS A 193 -21.44 1.34 -11.67
CA LYS A 193 -22.79 1.55 -11.14
C LYS A 193 -23.39 0.24 -10.62
N THR A 194 -23.10 -0.87 -11.28
CA THR A 194 -23.44 -2.23 -10.84
C THR A 194 -22.28 -3.19 -11.08
N PHE A 195 -22.22 -4.26 -10.29
CA PHE A 195 -21.26 -5.35 -10.44
C PHE A 195 -21.98 -6.69 -10.44
N THR A 196 -21.51 -7.60 -11.27
CA THR A 196 -21.96 -9.00 -11.32
C THR A 196 -20.77 -9.94 -11.14
N PRO A 197 -20.89 -11.05 -10.38
CA PRO A 197 -19.83 -12.03 -10.26
C PRO A 197 -19.38 -12.57 -11.63
N VAL A 198 -18.06 -12.70 -11.82
CA VAL A 198 -17.48 -13.35 -12.99
C VAL A 198 -17.49 -14.85 -12.76
N GLY A 199 -18.10 -15.60 -13.68
CA GLY A 199 -18.12 -17.06 -13.59
C GLY A 199 -19.16 -17.65 -12.65
N ALA A 200 -20.25 -16.91 -12.34
CA ALA A 200 -21.44 -17.53 -11.79
C ALA A 200 -21.98 -18.56 -12.81
N HIS A 201 -21.67 -19.84 -12.59
CA HIS A 201 -22.38 -20.92 -13.24
C HIS A 201 -23.87 -20.80 -12.85
N PRO A 202 -24.83 -21.02 -13.76
CA PRO A 202 -26.20 -21.29 -13.32
C PRO A 202 -26.11 -22.45 -12.33
N SER A 203 -26.64 -22.25 -11.12
CA SER A 203 -26.64 -23.27 -10.09
C SER A 203 -27.28 -24.54 -10.66
N SER A 204 -26.48 -25.57 -10.92
CA SER A 204 -27.01 -26.92 -11.01
C SER A 204 -27.37 -27.32 -9.58
N SER A 205 -28.65 -27.21 -9.25
CA SER A 205 -29.23 -27.80 -8.04
C SER A 205 -28.89 -29.30 -8.04
N CYS A 206 -28.25 -29.76 -6.95
CA CYS A 206 -28.28 -31.18 -6.56
C CYS A 206 -29.56 -31.43 -5.76
#